data_AF-A0A0W0YGD4-F1
#
_entry.id   AF-A0A0W0YGD4-F1
#
_cell.length_a   1.000
_cell.length_b   1.000
_cell.length_c   1.000
_cell.angle_alpha   90.00
_cell.angle_beta   90.00
_cell.angle_gamma   90.00
#
_symmetry.space_group_name_H-M   'P 1'
#
loop_
_entity.id
_entity.type
_entity.pdbx_description
1 polymer ?
#
loop_
_entity_poly.entity_id
_entity_poly.type
_entity_poly.pdbx_seq_one_letter_code
_entity_poly.pdbx_strand_id
1 'polypeptide(L)' 'MKKINKTLIIIDVQNDFMPGGSLAVLDGDAIIPSINQLLPKFDLIVATQDWHPQNHKSFASNYPGKASR' A
#
# COMPACT_ATOMS: atom_id res chain seq x y z
N MET A 1 27.10 4.70 -23.78
CA MET A 1 25.99 3.78 -23.41
C MET A 1 24.88 4.61 -22.79
N LYS A 2 23.60 4.33 -23.11
CA LYS A 2 22.45 5.10 -22.60
C LYS A 2 22.15 4.64 -21.16
N LYS A 3 22.10 5.56 -20.19
CA LYS A 3 21.68 5.24 -18.82
C LYS A 3 20.21 4.78 -18.87
N ILE A 4 19.93 3.57 -18.37
CA ILE A 4 18.57 3.12 -18.12
C ILE A 4 18.18 3.71 -16.76
N ASN A 5 17.19 4.59 -16.75
CA ASN A 5 16.64 5.10 -15.49
C ASN A 5 15.65 4.07 -14.94
N LYS A 6 15.80 3.70 -13.66
CA LYS A 6 14.90 2.76 -12.99
C LYS A 6 13.96 3.53 -12.06
N THR A 7 12.69 3.14 -12.05
CA THR A 7 11.67 3.68 -11.14
C THR A 7 11.18 2.61 -10.18
N LEU A 8 11.07 2.94 -8.89
CA LEU A 8 10.41 2.13 -7.87
C LEU A 8 9.04 2.72 -7.57
N ILE A 9 7.99 1.91 -7.65
CA ILE A 9 6.65 2.31 -7.23
C ILE A 9 6.30 1.50 -5.98
N ILE A 10 6.03 2.19 -4.87
CA ILE A 10 5.67 1.63 -3.58
C ILE A 10 4.15 1.73 -3.45
N ILE A 11 3.47 0.58 -3.51
CA ILE A 11 2.00 0.55 -3.54
C ILE A 11 1.46 0.34 -2.14
N ASP A 12 0.71 1.32 -1.66
CA ASP A 12 -0.21 1.22 -0.52
C ASP A 12 0.43 0.63 0.75
N VAL A 13 1.66 1.04 1.05
CA VAL A 13 2.35 0.70 2.31
C VAL A 13 1.80 1.61 3.42
N GLN A 14 0.58 1.30 3.86
CA GLN A 14 -0.23 2.09 4.79
C GLN A 14 -0.61 1.28 6.01
N ASN A 15 -0.81 1.96 7.15
CA ASN A 15 -1.17 1.36 8.42
C ASN A 15 -2.39 0.43 8.35
N ASP A 16 -3.38 0.76 7.52
CA ASP A 16 -4.60 -0.06 7.36
C ASP A 16 -4.31 -1.48 6.88
N PHE A 17 -3.20 -1.69 6.15
CA PHE A 17 -2.79 -2.99 5.62
C PHE A 17 -1.70 -3.67 6.45
N MET A 18 -1.25 -3.06 7.55
CA MET A 18 -0.27 -3.64 8.49
C MET A 18 -0.97 -4.40 9.62
N PRO A 19 -0.27 -5.26 10.38
CA PRO A 19 -0.83 -5.87 11.58
C PRO A 19 -1.44 -4.83 12.54
N GLY A 20 -2.71 -5.01 12.91
CA GLY A 20 -3.49 -4.07 13.72
C GLY A 20 -4.29 -3.02 12.93
N GLY A 21 -4.14 -2.97 11.60
CA GLY A 21 -4.92 -2.11 10.71
C GLY A 21 -6.33 -2.62 10.42
N SER A 22 -7.15 -1.79 9.77
CA SER A 22 -8.55 -2.09 9.44
C SER A 22 -8.73 -3.17 8.35
N LEU A 23 -7.73 -3.35 7.49
CA LEU A 23 -7.65 -4.40 6.46
C LEU A 23 -6.27 -5.07 6.49
N ALA A 24 -5.83 -5.45 7.70
CA ALA A 24 -4.50 -5.96 7.96
C ALA A 24 -4.14 -7.18 7.09
N VAL A 25 -2.96 -7.12 6.46
CA VAL A 25 -2.30 -8.27 5.84
C VAL A 25 -1.38 -8.89 6.88
N LEU A 26 -1.43 -10.23 7.01
CA LEU A 26 -0.53 -10.96 7.90
C LEU A 26 0.93 -10.64 7.55
N ASP A 27 1.69 -10.22 8.55
CA ASP A 27 3.09 -9.78 8.42
C ASP A 27 3.32 -8.68 7.35
N GLY A 28 2.29 -7.87 7.07
CA GLY A 28 2.34 -6.84 6.03
C GLY A 28 3.44 -5.79 6.23
N ASP A 29 3.89 -5.59 7.46
CA ASP A 29 4.97 -4.67 7.85
C ASP A 29 6.38 -5.25 7.66
N ALA A 30 6.50 -6.57 7.49
CA ALA A 30 7.79 -7.24 7.31
C ALA A 30 8.53 -6.80 6.02
N ILE A 31 7.84 -6.21 5.06
CA ILE A 31 8.43 -5.72 3.80
C ILE A 31 9.12 -4.35 3.96
N ILE A 32 8.83 -3.60 5.02
CA ILE A 32 9.33 -2.21 5.20
C ILE A 32 10.86 -2.14 5.18
N PRO A 33 11.61 -3.01 5.89
CA PRO A 33 13.07 -3.01 5.81
C PRO A 33 13.59 -3.25 4.39
N SER A 34 12.97 -4.16 3.63
CA SER A 34 13.36 -4.44 2.24
C SER A 34 13.11 -3.24 1.33
N ILE A 35 11.98 -2.55 1.47
CA ILE A 35 11.69 -1.31 0.74
C ILE A 35 12.78 -0.27 1.02
N ASN A 36 13.09 -0.03 2.29
CA ASN A 36 14.11 0.93 2.70
C ASN A 36 15.50 0.63 2.10
N GLN A 37 15.87 -0.65 1.99
CA GLN A 37 17.11 -1.07 1.34
C GLN A 37 17.10 -0.87 -0.20
N LEU A 38 15.93 -0.80 -0.82
CA LEU A 38 15.79 -0.60 -2.26
C LEU A 38 15.81 0.88 -2.65
N LEU A 39 15.34 1.80 -1.79
CA LEU A 39 15.26 3.24 -2.09
C LEU A 39 16.53 3.82 -2.78
N PRO A 40 17.77 3.61 -2.28
CA PRO A 40 18.95 4.22 -2.90
C PRO A 40 19.34 3.62 -4.27
N LYS A 41 18.67 2.56 -4.73
CA LYS A 41 19.01 1.83 -5.97
C LYS A 41 18.21 2.29 -7.20
N PHE A 42 17.31 3.26 -7.04
CA PHE A 42 16.40 3.76 -8.07
C PHE A 42 16.54 5.26 -8.26
N ASP A 43 16.31 5.72 -9.50
CA ASP A 43 16.44 7.14 -9.87
C ASP A 43 15.17 7.94 -9.54
N LEU A 44 14.02 7.27 -9.53
CA LEU A 44 12.71 7.82 -9.18
C LEU A 44 11.99 6.87 -8.25
N ILE A 45 11.40 7.41 -7.19
CA ILE A 45 10.58 6.68 -6.23
C ILE A 45 9.22 7.36 -6.19
N VAL A 46 8.16 6.58 -6.38
CA VAL A 46 6.77 7.03 -6.28
C VAL A 46 6.08 6.15 -5.25
N ALA A 47 5.37 6.75 -4.31
CA ALA A 47 4.49 6.03 -3.39
C ALA A 47 3.04 6.32 -3.76
N THR A 48 2.18 5.31 -3.68
CA THR A 48 0.73 5.47 -3.80
C THR A 48 0.07 5.40 -2.44
N GLN A 49 -1.16 5.87 -2.41
CA GLN A 49 -2.00 5.82 -1.24
C GLN A 49 -3.40 5.42 -1.70
N ASP A 50 -3.93 4.34 -1.14
CA ASP A 50 -5.35 4.06 -1.20
C ASP A 50 -6.08 5.10 -0.34
N TRP A 51 -6.95 5.87 -0.99
CA TRP A 51 -7.55 7.07 -0.42
C TRP A 51 -9.05 7.11 -0.70
N HIS A 52 -9.82 6.62 0.26
CA HIS A 52 -11.26 6.48 0.15
C HIS A 52 -12.00 7.53 1.00
N PRO A 53 -13.09 8.13 0.50
CA PRO A 53 -14.03 8.82 1.37
C PRO A 53 -14.74 7.82 2.29
N GLN A 54 -15.28 8.29 3.42
CA GLN A 54 -15.94 7.41 4.40
C GLN A 54 -17.09 6.58 3.81
N ASN A 55 -17.80 7.11 2.82
CA ASN A 55 -18.91 6.45 2.12
C ASN A 55 -18.46 5.75 0.81
N HIS A 56 -17.19 5.37 0.68
CA HIS A 56 -16.68 4.76 -0.54
C HIS A 56 -17.39 3.45 -0.88
N LYS A 57 -17.68 3.24 -2.17
CA LYS A 57 -18.41 2.08 -2.68
C LYS A 57 -17.72 0.73 -2.47
N SER A 58 -16.44 0.71 -2.11
CA SER A 58 -15.73 -0.54 -1.82
C SER A 58 -16.03 -1.09 -0.42
N PHE A 59 -16.52 -0.26 0.51
CA PHE A 59 -16.79 -0.70 1.87
C PHE A 59 -18.12 -1.45 1.96
N ALA A 60 -18.07 -2.69 2.43
CA ALA A 60 -19.26 -3.51 2.65
C ALA A 60 -20.25 -2.87 3.64
N SER A 61 -19.75 -2.10 4.61
CA SER A 61 -20.56 -1.36 5.59
C SER A 61 -21.51 -0.33 4.97
N ASN A 62 -21.25 0.13 3.74
CA ASN A 62 -22.14 1.03 3.00
C ASN A 62 -23.34 0.32 2.35
N TYR A 63 -23.43 -1.01 2.47
CA TYR A 63 -24.51 -1.81 1.87
C TYR A 63 -25.28 -2.62 2.93
N PRO A 64 -26.59 -2.34 3.14
CA PRO A 64 -27.40 -3.08 4.11
C PRO A 64 -27.38 -4.60 3.85
N GLY A 65 -27.16 -5.38 4.92
CA GLY A 65 -27.10 -6.84 4.85
C GLY A 65 -25.81 -7.42 4.26
N LYS A 66 -24.76 -6.61 4.05
CA LYS A 66 -23.43 -7.07 3.68
C LYS A 66 -22.46 -6.95 4.86
N ALA A 67 -21.51 -7.86 4.94
CA ALA A 67 -20.39 -7.83 5.90
C ALA A 67 -19.07 -7.93 5.14
N SER A 68 -18.00 -7.39 5.72
CA SER A 68 -16.63 -7.68 5.27
C SER A 68 -16.38 -9.20 5.38
N ARG A 69 -15.66 -9.75 4.39
CA ARG A 69 -15.27 -11.16 4.37
C ARG A 69 -14.02 -11.40 5.20
#